data_AF-A0A401GMA3-F1
#
_entry.id   AF-A0A401GMA3-F1
#
_cell.length_a   1.000
_cell.length_b   1.000
_cell.length_c   1.000
_cell.angle_alpha   90.00
_cell.angle_beta   90.00
_cell.angle_gamma   90.00
#
_symmetry.space_group_name_H-M   'P 1'
#
loop_
_entity.id
_entity.type
_entity.pdbx_description
1 polymer ?
#
loop_
_entity_poly.entity_id
_entity_poly.type
_entity_poly.pdbx_seq_one_letter_code
_entity_poly.pdbx_strand_id
1 'polypeptide(L)'
;MDFEKWQLSCSGGTTNSNNWCSDLRRCLELPSLEWFSFHLRREWGPVTLGAIPKLRRLSIGAYQYYSTIGHLLTILGPQLDHIDLDISGSGLAQDEIEQLVMVIQRHASRVRTLAIQSYHIPSTPFIDDLVAHLPCLLHLHCGYGSYSNAIFDRLPRGLRTLQLEGTYRHPFPVQDAIKVLDRVRQGQSELDALSVVVQSDHAELADLASACTRSEVRFRVLKLEKVDILSMGVTHDTCAPFEPSRLFS
;
A
#
# COMPACT_ATOMS: atom_id res chain seq x y z
N MET A 1 -19.57 -11.21 19.30
CA MET A 1 -18.26 -11.86 19.45
C MET A 1 -17.25 -10.77 19.29
N ASP A 2 -16.69 -10.33 20.43
CA ASP A 2 -15.76 -9.21 20.49
C ASP A 2 -14.44 -9.62 19.85
N PHE A 3 -14.18 -9.11 18.64
CA PHE A 3 -12.84 -9.11 18.09
C PHE A 3 -12.03 -8.14 18.95
N GLU A 4 -11.21 -8.67 19.84
CA GLU A 4 -10.15 -7.89 20.48
C GLU A 4 -9.20 -7.38 19.39
N LYS A 5 -9.54 -6.22 18.82
CA LYS A 5 -8.69 -5.46 17.90
C LYS A 5 -7.56 -4.86 18.73
N TRP A 6 -6.51 -5.63 18.95
CA TRP A 6 -5.28 -5.12 19.52
C TRP A 6 -4.54 -4.31 18.44
N GLN A 7 -4.83 -3.01 18.36
CA GLN A 7 -3.98 -2.07 17.62
C GLN A 7 -2.79 -1.70 18.50
N LEU A 8 -1.76 -2.53 18.48
CA LEU A 8 -0.48 -2.22 19.10
C LEU A 8 0.35 -1.38 18.13
N SER A 9 0.39 -0.06 18.34
CA SER A 9 1.38 0.80 17.70
C SER A 9 2.60 0.90 18.61
N CYS A 10 3.68 0.19 18.25
CA CYS A 10 4.95 0.29 18.98
C CYS A 10 5.71 1.53 18.53
N SER A 11 5.39 2.71 19.08
CA SER A 11 6.21 3.92 18.95
C SER A 11 7.27 3.95 20.07
N GLY A 12 8.46 3.41 19.79
CA GLY A 12 9.55 3.37 20.78
C GLY A 12 10.07 4.76 21.14
N GLY A 13 9.85 5.21 22.37
CA GLY A 13 10.59 6.32 22.97
C GLY A 13 12.05 5.91 23.23
N THR A 14 12.94 6.88 23.18
CA THR A 14 14.43 6.83 23.12
C THR A 14 15.19 6.09 24.24
N THR A 15 14.60 5.14 24.97
CA THR A 15 15.29 4.43 26.07
C THR A 15 15.47 2.94 25.77
N ASN A 16 16.75 2.53 25.65
CA ASN A 16 17.27 1.17 25.42
C ASN A 16 16.81 0.44 24.15
N SER A 17 17.56 0.69 23.08
CA SER A 17 17.36 0.15 21.73
C SER A 17 17.36 -1.38 21.61
N ASN A 18 17.83 -2.19 22.56
CA ASN A 18 17.99 -3.63 22.30
C ASN A 18 16.70 -4.47 22.30
N ASN A 19 15.57 -3.96 22.82
CA ASN A 19 14.37 -4.78 23.00
C ASN A 19 13.34 -4.69 21.87
N TRP A 20 13.38 -3.68 21.00
CA TRP A 20 12.31 -3.49 20.00
C TRP A 20 12.11 -4.69 19.05
N CYS A 21 13.17 -5.37 18.59
CA CYS A 21 12.98 -6.55 17.73
C CYS A 21 12.35 -7.72 18.50
N SER A 22 12.71 -7.87 19.77
CA SER A 22 12.15 -8.89 20.65
C SER A 22 10.69 -8.62 20.98
N ASP A 23 10.33 -7.35 21.18
CA ASP A 23 8.95 -6.96 21.47
C ASP A 23 8.06 -7.13 20.22
N LEU A 24 8.53 -6.72 19.04
CA LEU A 24 7.83 -7.00 17.78
C LEU A 24 7.65 -8.51 17.54
N ARG A 25 8.69 -9.31 17.79
CA ARG A 25 8.60 -10.77 17.68
C ARG A 25 7.51 -11.32 18.60
N ARG A 26 7.52 -10.92 19.88
CA ARG A 26 6.50 -11.37 20.86
C ARG A 26 5.09 -10.99 20.43
N CYS A 27 4.90 -9.79 19.89
CA CYS A 27 3.61 -9.39 19.33
C CYS A 27 3.21 -10.30 18.17
N LEU A 28 4.09 -10.50 17.19
CA LEU A 28 3.82 -11.38 16.03
C LEU A 28 3.62 -12.85 16.42
N GLU A 29 4.06 -13.30 17.59
CA GLU A 29 3.84 -14.66 18.08
C GLU A 29 2.51 -14.83 18.85
N LEU A 30 1.72 -13.75 19.02
CA LEU A 30 0.39 -13.85 19.63
C LEU A 30 -0.56 -14.64 18.72
N PRO A 31 -1.12 -15.78 19.16
CA PRO A 31 -1.85 -16.71 18.29
C PRO A 31 -3.20 -16.14 17.79
N SER A 32 -3.77 -15.18 18.51
CA SER A 32 -5.01 -14.48 18.15
C SER A 32 -4.79 -13.18 17.36
N LEU A 33 -3.54 -12.83 17.02
CA LEU A 33 -3.26 -11.60 16.30
C LEU A 33 -3.73 -11.69 14.85
N GLU A 34 -4.74 -10.88 14.51
CA GLU A 34 -5.31 -10.80 13.15
C GLU A 34 -4.87 -9.55 12.38
N TRP A 35 -4.50 -8.49 13.07
CA TRP A 35 -4.02 -7.24 12.48
C TRP A 35 -2.80 -6.73 13.23
N PHE A 36 -1.75 -6.39 12.48
CA PHE A 36 -0.55 -5.77 13.00
C PHE A 36 -0.11 -4.60 12.12
N SER A 37 0.27 -3.49 12.75
CA SER A 37 0.80 -2.30 12.08
C SER A 37 1.97 -1.76 12.86
N PHE A 38 3.08 -1.50 12.18
CA PHE A 38 4.28 -0.96 12.82
C PHE A 38 5.17 -0.25 11.79
N HIS A 39 6.13 0.51 12.31
CA HIS A 39 7.12 1.19 11.49
C HIS A 39 8.52 0.63 11.76
N LEU A 40 9.21 0.16 10.72
CA LEU A 40 10.57 -0.33 10.76
C LEU A 40 11.55 0.84 10.92
N ARG A 41 12.20 0.90 12.08
CA ARG A 41 13.22 1.92 12.38
C ARG A 41 14.66 1.48 12.12
N ARG A 42 14.86 0.17 11.94
CA ARG A 42 16.15 -0.46 11.73
C ARG A 42 15.96 -1.81 11.06
N GLU A 43 17.03 -2.34 10.50
CA GLU A 43 17.02 -3.67 9.92
C GLU A 43 16.69 -4.70 11.00
N TRP A 44 15.64 -5.47 10.74
CA TRP A 44 15.43 -6.72 11.43
C TRP A 44 16.17 -7.77 10.61
N GLY A 45 17.26 -8.29 11.17
CA GLY A 45 17.93 -9.46 10.61
C GLY A 45 16.97 -10.65 10.42
N PRO A 46 17.46 -11.83 10.02
CA PRO A 46 16.62 -12.97 9.70
C PRO A 46 15.50 -13.20 10.73
N VAL A 47 14.25 -13.05 10.28
CA VAL A 47 13.10 -13.15 11.15
C VAL A 47 12.72 -14.62 11.27
N THR A 48 12.68 -15.11 12.49
CA THR A 48 12.07 -16.39 12.83
C THR A 48 11.01 -16.13 13.88
N LEU A 49 9.86 -16.78 13.72
CA LEU A 49 8.74 -16.77 14.66
C LEU A 49 8.59 -18.19 15.23
N GLY A 50 8.49 -18.31 16.55
CA GLY A 50 8.25 -19.60 17.21
C GLY A 50 6.84 -20.13 16.99
N ALA A 51 5.88 -19.25 16.70
CA ALA A 51 4.51 -19.58 16.32
C ALA A 51 4.04 -18.63 15.21
N ILE A 52 3.27 -19.15 14.25
CA ILE A 52 2.68 -18.35 13.18
C ILE A 52 1.33 -17.79 13.68
N PRO A 53 1.14 -16.45 13.72
CA PRO A 53 -0.11 -15.83 14.16
C PRO A 53 -1.23 -16.06 13.14
N LYS A 54 -2.49 -15.81 13.48
CA LYS A 54 -3.62 -15.80 12.52
C LYS A 54 -3.73 -14.48 11.74
N LEU A 55 -2.59 -13.89 11.40
CA LEU A 55 -2.52 -12.54 10.86
C LEU A 55 -3.17 -12.47 9.47
N ARG A 56 -4.16 -11.60 9.32
CA ARG A 56 -4.86 -11.31 8.05
C ARG A 56 -4.47 -9.96 7.47
N ARG A 57 -4.10 -9.00 8.32
CA ARG A 57 -3.73 -7.64 7.92
C ARG A 57 -2.36 -7.27 8.45
N LEU A 58 -1.48 -6.89 7.54
CA LEU A 58 -0.14 -6.41 7.84
C LEU A 58 0.05 -5.02 7.23
N SER A 59 0.43 -4.06 8.07
CA SER A 59 0.80 -2.71 7.65
C SER A 59 2.22 -2.42 8.13
N ILE A 60 3.12 -2.11 7.21
CA ILE A 60 4.53 -1.82 7.51
C ILE A 60 4.90 -0.50 6.85
N GLY A 61 5.30 0.47 7.67
CA GLY A 61 6.05 1.63 7.18
C GLY A 61 7.54 1.39 7.33
N ALA A 62 8.34 1.78 6.34
CA ALA A 62 9.79 1.62 6.39
C ALA A 62 10.48 2.65 5.49
N TYR A 63 11.45 3.37 6.05
CA TYR A 63 12.32 4.25 5.26
C TYR A 63 13.48 3.49 4.59
N GLN A 64 13.86 2.35 5.14
CA GLN A 64 14.91 1.45 4.64
C GLN A 64 14.50 0.03 5.07
N TYR A 65 15.26 -1.02 4.72
CA TYR A 65 15.06 -2.40 5.22
C TYR A 65 13.99 -3.23 4.49
N TYR A 66 13.98 -3.16 3.16
CA TYR A 66 13.09 -3.97 2.31
C TYR A 66 13.37 -5.48 2.42
N SER A 67 14.61 -5.87 2.75
CA SER A 67 14.99 -7.25 3.09
C SER A 67 14.15 -7.81 4.25
N THR A 68 13.97 -7.01 5.32
CA THR A 68 13.11 -7.35 6.46
C THR A 68 11.67 -7.54 6.03
N ILE A 69 11.14 -6.63 5.20
CA ILE A 69 9.77 -6.73 4.68
C ILE A 69 9.63 -8.03 3.88
N GLY A 70 10.60 -8.33 3.01
CA GLY A 70 10.65 -9.57 2.24
C GLY A 70 10.62 -10.84 3.12
N HIS A 71 11.43 -10.86 4.19
CA HIS A 71 11.42 -11.99 5.14
C HIS A 71 10.07 -12.14 5.85
N LEU A 72 9.47 -11.04 6.32
CA LEU A 72 8.16 -11.08 6.96
C LEU A 72 7.07 -11.57 6.01
N LEU A 73 7.07 -11.09 4.76
CA LEU A 73 6.12 -11.51 3.74
C LEU A 73 6.33 -12.97 3.32
N THR A 74 7.56 -13.49 3.37
CA THR A 74 7.82 -14.91 3.12
C THR A 74 7.14 -15.81 4.16
N ILE A 75 7.13 -15.37 5.43
CA ILE A 75 6.57 -16.12 6.57
C ILE A 75 5.05 -15.92 6.67
N LEU A 76 4.61 -14.66 6.60
CA LEU A 76 3.23 -14.26 6.88
C LEU A 76 2.37 -14.16 5.62
N GLY A 77 2.98 -13.95 4.44
CA GLY A 77 2.28 -13.74 3.17
C GLY A 77 1.16 -14.74 2.86
N PRO A 78 1.34 -16.06 3.06
CA PRO A 78 0.34 -17.06 2.65
C PRO A 78 -1.04 -16.92 3.32
N GLN A 79 -1.13 -16.21 4.45
CA GLN A 79 -2.36 -15.99 5.22
C GLN A 79 -2.89 -14.55 5.16
N LEU A 80 -2.15 -13.62 4.55
CA LEU A 80 -2.54 -12.22 4.49
C LEU A 80 -3.63 -12.00 3.45
N ASP A 81 -4.69 -11.31 3.87
CA ASP A 81 -5.74 -10.79 3.00
C ASP A 81 -5.49 -9.31 2.66
N HIS A 82 -4.74 -8.58 3.51
CA HIS A 82 -4.46 -7.16 3.37
C HIS A 82 -2.98 -6.84 3.64
N ILE A 83 -2.35 -6.16 2.70
CA ILE A 83 -0.98 -5.65 2.80
C ILE A 83 -1.00 -4.14 2.55
N ASP A 84 -0.39 -3.40 3.47
CA ASP A 84 -0.18 -1.96 3.37
C ASP A 84 1.30 -1.67 3.60
N LEU A 85 1.99 -1.17 2.58
CA LEU A 85 3.41 -0.85 2.62
C LEU A 85 3.60 0.63 2.37
N ASP A 86 4.14 1.32 3.36
CA ASP A 86 4.70 2.66 3.17
C ASP A 86 6.22 2.52 3.01
N ILE A 87 6.67 2.61 1.76
CA ILE A 87 8.07 2.44 1.34
C ILE A 87 8.70 3.78 0.97
N SER A 88 8.31 4.84 1.66
CA SER A 88 8.74 6.22 1.37
C SER A 88 10.20 6.53 1.76
N GLY A 89 11.05 5.54 1.71
CA GLY A 89 12.49 5.61 1.93
C GLY A 89 13.26 6.33 0.85
N SER A 90 14.32 7.04 1.24
CA SER A 90 15.23 7.67 0.28
C SER A 90 15.95 6.61 -0.56
N GLY A 91 15.60 6.54 -1.85
CA GLY A 91 16.42 5.88 -2.87
C GLY A 91 16.42 4.35 -2.81
N LEU A 92 15.24 3.74 -2.98
CA LEU A 92 15.10 2.32 -3.30
C LEU A 92 15.97 1.94 -4.51
N ALA A 93 16.89 1.01 -4.31
CA ALA A 93 17.59 0.42 -5.44
C ALA A 93 16.62 -0.46 -6.24
N GLN A 94 16.77 -0.48 -7.56
CA GLN A 94 15.86 -1.20 -8.46
C GLN A 94 15.79 -2.69 -8.13
N ASP A 95 16.91 -3.29 -7.74
CA ASP A 95 17.00 -4.70 -7.34
C ASP A 95 16.25 -5.00 -6.04
N GLU A 96 16.19 -4.06 -5.09
CA GLU A 96 15.38 -4.20 -3.87
C GLU A 96 13.88 -4.18 -4.18
N ILE A 97 13.46 -3.31 -5.11
CA ILE A 97 12.06 -3.26 -5.59
C ILE A 97 11.71 -4.59 -6.27
N GLU A 98 12.56 -5.06 -7.17
CA GLU A 98 12.34 -6.33 -7.89
C GLU A 98 12.25 -7.51 -6.92
N GLN A 99 13.12 -7.57 -5.92
CA GLN A 99 13.05 -8.59 -4.86
C GLN A 99 11.75 -8.51 -4.07
N LEU A 100 11.31 -7.30 -3.67
CA LEU A 100 10.06 -7.11 -2.96
C LEU A 100 8.86 -7.56 -3.81
N VAL A 101 8.82 -7.17 -5.08
CA VAL A 101 7.78 -7.59 -6.04
C VAL A 101 7.75 -9.11 -6.16
N MET A 102 8.90 -9.75 -6.35
CA MET A 102 9.00 -11.21 -6.44
C MET A 102 8.48 -11.90 -5.17
N VAL A 103 8.80 -11.37 -3.99
CA VAL A 103 8.32 -11.93 -2.72
C VAL A 103 6.80 -11.83 -2.61
N ILE A 104 6.22 -10.66 -2.93
CA ILE A 104 4.76 -10.47 -2.89
C ILE A 104 4.08 -11.43 -3.86
N GLN A 105 4.56 -11.52 -5.10
CA GLN A 105 4.02 -12.44 -6.11
C GLN A 105 4.04 -13.90 -5.65
N ARG A 106 5.14 -14.32 -5.03
CA ARG A 106 5.36 -15.72 -4.63
C ARG A 106 4.62 -16.10 -3.36
N HIS A 107 4.59 -15.21 -2.38
CA HIS A 107 4.14 -15.54 -1.03
C HIS A 107 2.79 -14.92 -0.65
N ALA A 108 2.32 -13.88 -1.34
CA ALA A 108 1.10 -13.15 -1.03
C ALA A 108 0.10 -13.08 -2.20
N SER A 109 0.09 -14.09 -3.09
CA SER A 109 -0.79 -14.13 -4.28
C SER A 109 -2.30 -14.15 -3.98
N ARG A 110 -2.69 -14.43 -2.74
CA ARG A 110 -4.09 -14.45 -2.27
C ARG A 110 -4.57 -13.11 -1.71
N VAL A 111 -3.70 -12.10 -1.67
CA VAL A 111 -4.03 -10.80 -1.11
C VAL A 111 -5.22 -10.18 -1.85
N ARG A 112 -6.14 -9.60 -1.07
CA ARG A 112 -7.35 -8.93 -1.58
C ARG A 112 -7.23 -7.42 -1.54
N THR A 113 -6.42 -6.90 -0.64
CA THR A 113 -6.12 -5.47 -0.56
C THR A 113 -4.62 -5.25 -0.57
N LEU A 114 -4.15 -4.47 -1.53
CA LEU A 114 -2.77 -4.00 -1.61
C LEU A 114 -2.75 -2.48 -1.60
N ALA A 115 -2.07 -1.91 -0.62
CA ALA A 115 -1.70 -0.50 -0.60
C ALA A 115 -0.18 -0.39 -0.61
N ILE A 116 0.37 0.38 -1.56
CA ILE A 116 1.79 0.69 -1.61
C ILE A 116 1.93 2.20 -1.79
N GLN A 117 2.45 2.86 -0.78
CA GLN A 117 2.76 4.29 -0.78
C GLN A 117 4.26 4.49 -0.90
N SER A 118 4.67 5.47 -1.69
CA SER A 118 6.07 5.86 -1.82
C SER A 118 6.15 7.37 -2.03
N TYR A 119 6.87 8.07 -1.18
CA TYR A 119 7.22 9.48 -1.43
C TYR A 119 8.37 9.66 -2.43
N HIS A 120 9.14 8.60 -2.70
CA HIS A 120 10.20 8.62 -3.69
C HIS A 120 9.73 7.98 -4.98
N ILE A 121 9.94 8.66 -6.10
CA ILE A 121 9.63 8.14 -7.43
C ILE A 121 10.70 7.08 -7.75
N PRO A 122 10.37 5.79 -7.81
CA PRO A 122 11.31 4.79 -8.27
C PRO A 122 11.73 5.11 -9.70
N SER A 123 12.91 4.67 -10.12
CA SER A 123 13.39 4.88 -11.48
C SER A 123 12.47 4.23 -12.52
N THR A 124 11.82 3.12 -12.14
CA THR A 124 10.83 2.43 -12.95
C THR A 124 9.55 2.12 -12.15
N PRO A 125 8.37 2.33 -12.75
CA PRO A 125 7.12 1.83 -12.20
C PRO A 125 7.15 0.30 -12.11
N PHE A 126 6.67 -0.26 -11.00
CA PHE A 126 6.77 -1.70 -10.72
C PHE A 126 5.43 -2.34 -10.34
N ILE A 127 4.43 -1.55 -9.96
CA ILE A 127 3.11 -2.07 -9.59
C ILE A 127 2.39 -2.69 -10.78
N ASP A 128 2.63 -2.19 -11.98
CA ASP A 128 1.97 -2.64 -13.22
C ASP A 128 2.17 -4.14 -13.46
N ASP A 129 3.38 -4.67 -13.26
CA ASP A 129 3.67 -6.10 -13.35
C ASP A 129 3.14 -6.86 -12.13
N LEU A 130 3.23 -6.27 -10.94
CA LEU A 130 2.78 -6.89 -9.71
C LEU A 130 1.28 -7.23 -9.75
N VAL A 131 0.42 -6.28 -10.15
CA VAL A 131 -1.05 -6.46 -10.12
C VAL A 131 -1.53 -7.57 -11.05
N ALA A 132 -0.82 -7.81 -12.16
CA ALA A 132 -1.13 -8.90 -13.08
C ALA A 132 -0.97 -10.30 -12.44
N HIS A 133 -0.17 -10.40 -11.38
CA HIS A 133 0.11 -11.64 -10.64
C HIS A 133 -0.76 -11.81 -9.38
N LEU A 134 -1.69 -10.88 -9.11
CA LEU A 134 -2.55 -10.89 -7.93
C LEU A 134 -4.03 -11.09 -8.35
N PRO A 135 -4.42 -12.31 -8.77
CA PRO A 135 -5.74 -12.56 -9.34
C PRO A 135 -6.90 -12.38 -8.34
N CYS A 136 -6.61 -12.42 -7.04
CA CYS A 136 -7.60 -12.23 -5.97
C CYS A 136 -7.74 -10.77 -5.51
N LEU A 137 -7.00 -9.83 -6.13
CA LEU A 137 -6.96 -8.45 -5.70
C LEU A 137 -8.30 -7.75 -5.97
N LEU A 138 -8.90 -7.20 -4.91
CA LEU A 138 -10.17 -6.48 -4.93
C LEU A 138 -9.98 -4.97 -4.73
N HIS A 139 -8.96 -4.59 -3.95
CA HIS A 139 -8.68 -3.19 -3.62
C HIS A 139 -7.20 -2.89 -3.85
N LEU A 140 -6.94 -1.83 -4.62
CA LEU A 140 -5.59 -1.38 -4.93
C LEU A 140 -5.45 0.10 -4.61
N HIS A 141 -4.44 0.45 -3.82
CA HIS A 141 -3.99 1.81 -3.60
C HIS A 141 -2.52 1.95 -3.97
N CYS A 142 -2.22 2.81 -4.93
CA CYS A 142 -0.85 3.08 -5.36
C CYS A 142 -0.50 4.55 -5.14
N GLY A 143 0.60 4.79 -4.42
CA GLY A 143 1.28 6.08 -4.36
C GLY A 143 1.87 6.46 -5.72
N TYR A 144 2.13 7.75 -5.91
CA TYR A 144 2.67 8.26 -7.17
C TYR A 144 4.04 7.65 -7.50
N GLY A 145 4.34 7.50 -8.79
CA GLY A 145 5.61 6.93 -9.26
C GLY A 145 5.70 5.39 -9.17
N SER A 146 4.87 4.74 -8.35
CA SER A 146 4.86 3.27 -8.25
C SER A 146 4.21 2.57 -9.46
N TYR A 147 3.39 3.31 -10.22
CA TYR A 147 2.63 2.81 -11.37
C TYR A 147 2.87 3.65 -12.63
N SER A 148 2.67 3.06 -13.80
CA SER A 148 2.62 3.75 -15.10
C SER A 148 1.20 3.66 -15.69
N ASN A 149 0.99 4.26 -16.85
CA ASN A 149 -0.28 4.14 -17.58
C ASN A 149 -0.59 2.68 -17.95
N ALA A 150 0.41 1.80 -18.05
CA ALA A 150 0.19 0.38 -18.33
C ALA A 150 -0.58 -0.34 -17.21
N ILE A 151 -0.67 0.24 -16.01
CA ILE A 151 -1.47 -0.32 -14.90
C ILE A 151 -2.92 -0.55 -15.33
N PHE A 152 -3.50 0.37 -16.11
CA PHE A 152 -4.88 0.30 -16.54
C PHE A 152 -5.12 -0.92 -17.44
N ASP A 153 -4.16 -1.34 -18.24
CA ASP A 153 -4.29 -2.53 -19.08
C ASP A 153 -4.11 -3.85 -18.31
N ARG A 154 -3.55 -3.78 -17.10
CA ARG A 154 -3.15 -4.96 -16.31
C ARG A 154 -3.98 -5.20 -15.05
N LEU A 155 -4.96 -4.34 -14.76
CA LEU A 155 -5.85 -4.52 -13.61
C LEU A 155 -6.58 -5.86 -13.69
N PRO A 156 -6.64 -6.63 -12.60
CA PRO A 156 -7.39 -7.88 -12.58
C PRO A 156 -8.88 -7.60 -12.77
N ARG A 157 -9.58 -8.49 -13.48
CA ARG A 157 -11.02 -8.36 -13.77
C ARG A 157 -11.86 -8.13 -12.52
N GLY A 158 -11.53 -8.82 -11.42
CA GLY A 158 -12.26 -8.76 -10.15
C GLY A 158 -11.95 -7.55 -9.28
N LEU A 159 -11.09 -6.62 -9.72
CA LEU A 159 -10.77 -5.42 -8.95
C LEU A 159 -12.03 -4.55 -8.80
N ARG A 160 -12.34 -4.16 -7.56
CA ARG A 160 -13.52 -3.37 -7.18
C ARG A 160 -13.20 -1.93 -6.85
N THR A 161 -12.04 -1.68 -6.23
CA THR A 161 -11.63 -0.34 -5.83
C THR A 161 -10.23 -0.05 -6.33
N LEU A 162 -10.08 1.07 -7.03
CA LEU A 162 -8.80 1.61 -7.46
C LEU A 162 -8.60 3.00 -6.86
N GLN A 163 -7.51 3.19 -6.13
CA GLN A 163 -7.05 4.49 -5.66
C GLN A 163 -5.65 4.75 -6.18
N LEU A 164 -5.45 5.85 -6.89
CA LEU A 164 -4.16 6.21 -7.45
C LEU A 164 -3.82 7.65 -7.08
N GLU A 165 -2.58 7.86 -6.65
CA GLU A 165 -2.08 9.20 -6.35
C GLU A 165 -1.41 9.82 -7.58
N GLY A 166 -1.75 11.07 -7.87
CA GLY A 166 -1.14 11.89 -8.91
C GLY A 166 -0.39 13.08 -8.30
N THR A 167 0.64 13.55 -9.00
CA THR A 167 1.39 14.77 -8.63
C THR A 167 1.50 15.71 -9.83
N TYR A 168 1.94 16.94 -9.60
CA TYR A 168 2.19 17.89 -10.71
C TYR A 168 3.28 17.40 -11.68
N ARG A 169 4.22 16.54 -11.24
CA ARG A 169 5.26 15.95 -12.10
C ARG A 169 4.77 14.72 -12.86
N HIS A 170 3.84 14.00 -12.26
CA HIS A 170 3.25 12.79 -12.80
C HIS A 170 1.73 12.92 -12.72
N PRO A 171 1.13 13.66 -13.67
CA PRO A 171 -0.30 13.90 -13.67
C PRO A 171 -1.06 12.59 -13.82
N PHE A 172 -2.27 12.55 -13.26
CA PHE A 172 -3.11 11.36 -13.37
C PHE A 172 -3.51 11.11 -14.84
N PRO A 173 -3.31 9.91 -15.40
CA PRO A 173 -3.56 9.61 -16.81
C PRO A 173 -5.07 9.41 -17.09
N VAL A 174 -5.81 10.52 -17.19
CA VAL A 174 -7.26 10.57 -17.36
C VAL A 174 -7.76 9.70 -18.52
N GLN A 175 -7.12 9.79 -19.70
CA GLN A 175 -7.58 9.07 -20.89
C GLN A 175 -7.46 7.55 -20.75
N ASP A 176 -6.41 7.06 -20.09
CA ASP A 176 -6.22 5.62 -19.85
C ASP A 176 -7.19 5.11 -18.78
N ALA A 177 -7.47 5.93 -17.75
CA ALA A 177 -8.50 5.62 -16.77
C ALA A 177 -9.90 5.53 -17.40
N ILE A 178 -10.22 6.39 -18.38
CA ILE A 178 -11.49 6.33 -19.12
C ILE A 178 -11.65 5.00 -19.88
N LYS A 179 -10.57 4.47 -20.47
CA LYS A 179 -10.60 3.15 -21.16
C LYS A 179 -10.99 2.02 -20.20
N VAL A 180 -10.61 2.10 -18.93
CA VAL A 180 -11.04 1.11 -17.92
C VAL A 180 -12.54 1.15 -17.69
N LEU A 181 -13.13 2.35 -17.69
CA LEU A 181 -14.58 2.52 -17.53
C LEU A 181 -15.36 1.97 -18.72
N ASP A 182 -14.81 2.05 -19.94
CA ASP A 182 -15.39 1.37 -21.10
C ASP A 182 -15.39 -0.15 -20.92
N ARG A 183 -14.36 -0.74 -20.32
CA ARG A 183 -14.35 -2.18 -19.97
C ARG A 183 -15.37 -2.54 -18.90
N VAL A 184 -15.62 -1.66 -17.92
CA VAL A 184 -16.71 -1.85 -16.92
C VAL A 184 -18.06 -1.93 -17.64
N ARG A 185 -18.34 -0.99 -18.55
CA ARG A 185 -19.59 -0.99 -19.34
C ARG A 185 -19.75 -2.22 -20.24
N GLN A 186 -18.64 -2.84 -20.64
CA GLN A 186 -18.63 -4.08 -21.42
C GLN A 186 -18.70 -5.36 -20.55
N GLY A 187 -18.77 -5.24 -19.22
CA GLY A 187 -18.77 -6.38 -18.29
C GLY A 187 -17.42 -7.11 -18.16
N GLN A 188 -16.34 -6.46 -18.63
CA GLN A 188 -14.97 -6.99 -18.62
C GLN A 188 -14.19 -6.61 -17.34
N SER A 189 -14.75 -5.75 -16.49
CA SER A 189 -14.18 -5.33 -15.21
C SER A 189 -15.28 -5.17 -14.16
N GLU A 190 -14.97 -5.51 -12.90
CA GLU A 190 -15.86 -5.35 -11.73
C GLU A 190 -15.62 -4.06 -10.93
N LEU A 191 -14.90 -3.07 -11.52
CA LEU A 191 -14.57 -1.83 -10.83
C LEU A 191 -15.85 -1.07 -10.43
N ASP A 192 -16.01 -0.79 -9.14
CA ASP A 192 -17.16 -0.07 -8.56
C ASP A 192 -16.78 1.29 -7.96
N ALA A 193 -15.49 1.52 -7.71
CA ALA A 193 -14.98 2.75 -7.14
C ALA A 193 -13.61 3.13 -7.70
N LEU A 194 -13.48 4.39 -8.11
CA LEU A 194 -12.25 5.03 -8.54
C LEU A 194 -12.00 6.29 -7.69
N SER A 195 -10.86 6.34 -7.03
CA SER A 195 -10.40 7.51 -6.28
C SER A 195 -9.10 8.03 -6.83
N VAL A 196 -9.00 9.34 -7.01
CA VAL A 196 -7.76 10.01 -7.41
C VAL A 196 -7.32 10.92 -6.29
N VAL A 197 -6.11 10.69 -5.77
CA VAL A 197 -5.50 11.58 -4.77
C VAL A 197 -4.64 12.61 -5.50
N VAL A 198 -4.89 13.89 -5.28
CA VAL A 198 -4.19 14.99 -5.97
C VAL A 198 -3.70 16.06 -5.00
N GLN A 199 -2.60 16.73 -5.35
CA GLN A 199 -2.06 17.86 -4.59
C GLN A 199 -2.71 19.21 -4.95
N SER A 200 -3.30 19.32 -6.13
CA SER A 200 -3.90 20.54 -6.67
C SER A 200 -5.23 20.23 -7.35
N ASP A 201 -6.04 21.25 -7.64
CA ASP A 201 -7.27 21.06 -8.39
C ASP A 201 -6.93 20.78 -9.87
N HIS A 202 -7.49 19.70 -10.43
CA HIS A 202 -7.26 19.25 -11.81
C HIS A 202 -8.57 19.30 -12.60
N ALA A 203 -8.73 20.30 -13.46
CA ALA A 203 -9.96 20.49 -14.26
C ALA A 203 -10.26 19.28 -15.17
N GLU A 204 -9.22 18.61 -15.65
CA GLU A 204 -9.28 17.37 -16.45
C GLU A 204 -9.99 16.19 -15.75
N LEU A 205 -10.11 16.21 -14.41
CA LEU A 205 -10.86 15.18 -13.68
C LEU A 205 -12.38 15.29 -13.87
N ALA A 206 -12.89 16.40 -14.42
CA ALA A 206 -14.31 16.55 -14.72
C ALA A 206 -14.78 15.56 -15.80
N ASP A 207 -13.95 15.31 -16.82
CA ASP A 207 -14.24 14.33 -17.87
C ASP A 207 -14.25 12.91 -17.31
N LEU A 208 -13.31 12.62 -16.40
CA LEU A 208 -13.25 11.34 -15.69
C LEU A 208 -14.46 11.13 -14.79
N ALA A 209 -14.87 12.14 -14.02
CA ALA A 209 -16.06 12.09 -13.18
C ALA A 209 -17.33 11.80 -14.00
N SER A 210 -17.44 12.46 -15.16
CA SER A 210 -18.54 12.23 -16.11
C SER A 210 -18.51 10.82 -16.68
N ALA A 211 -17.34 10.28 -17.01
CA ALA A 211 -17.18 8.91 -17.48
C ALA A 211 -17.51 7.87 -16.39
N CYS A 212 -17.12 8.13 -15.14
CA CYS A 212 -17.45 7.26 -14.01
C CYS A 212 -18.96 7.20 -13.79
N THR A 213 -19.64 8.35 -13.83
CA THR A 213 -21.10 8.45 -13.71
C THR A 213 -21.81 7.61 -14.78
N ARG A 214 -21.38 7.70 -16.05
CA ARG A 214 -21.93 6.91 -17.15
C ARG A 214 -21.70 5.40 -17.04
N SER A 215 -20.73 5.00 -16.22
CA SER A 215 -20.32 3.61 -16.02
C SER A 215 -20.77 3.06 -14.66
N GLU A 216 -21.56 3.84 -13.91
CA GLU A 216 -22.04 3.51 -12.56
C GLU A 216 -20.90 3.25 -11.55
N VAL A 217 -19.72 3.86 -11.79
CA VAL A 217 -18.55 3.79 -10.91
C VAL A 217 -18.56 4.98 -9.97
N ARG A 218 -18.39 4.73 -8.66
CA ARG A 218 -18.26 5.78 -7.64
C ARG A 218 -16.94 6.51 -7.83
N PHE A 219 -17.00 7.82 -8.03
CA PHE A 219 -15.80 8.64 -8.20
C PHE A 219 -15.56 9.56 -7.01
N ARG A 220 -14.31 9.63 -6.54
CA ARG A 220 -13.88 10.58 -5.50
C ARG A 220 -12.55 11.23 -5.89
N VAL A 221 -12.45 12.53 -5.65
CA VAL A 221 -11.17 13.24 -5.67
C VAL A 221 -10.79 13.51 -4.24
N LEU A 222 -9.64 12.98 -3.83
CA LEU A 222 -9.09 13.16 -2.48
C LEU A 222 -7.96 14.18 -2.58
N LYS A 223 -7.94 15.14 -1.64
CA LYS A 223 -6.82 16.09 -1.56
C LYS A 223 -5.73 15.47 -0.70
N LEU A 224 -4.51 15.43 -1.21
CA LEU A 224 -3.35 15.19 -0.39
C LEU A 224 -3.17 16.43 0.48
N GLU A 225 -3.54 16.34 1.76
CA GLU A 225 -3.23 17.41 2.70
C GLU A 225 -1.71 17.60 2.69
N LYS A 226 -1.24 18.84 2.53
CA LYS A 226 0.19 19.16 2.52
C LYS A 226 0.79 18.66 3.82
N VAL A 227 1.45 17.51 3.77
CA VAL A 227 2.47 17.18 4.74
C VAL A 227 3.64 18.06 4.34
N ASP A 228 3.95 19.08 5.15
CA ASP A 228 5.10 19.94 4.91
C ASP A 228 6.39 19.12 5.08
N ILE A 229 6.80 18.42 4.03
CA ILE A 229 8.02 17.61 3.98
C ILE A 229 9.27 18.49 4.26
N LEU A 230 9.17 19.81 4.01
CA LEU A 230 10.21 20.79 4.34
C LEU A 230 10.31 21.13 5.84
N SER A 231 9.34 20.72 6.66
CA SER A 231 9.39 20.86 8.12
C SER A 231 9.89 19.61 8.86
N MET A 232 10.05 18.48 8.16
CA MET A 232 10.76 17.29 8.67
C MET A 232 12.28 17.43 8.53
N GLY A 233 12.80 18.61 8.87
CA GLY A 233 14.20 18.72 9.26
C GLY A 233 14.44 17.76 10.42
N VAL A 234 15.25 16.73 10.16
CA VAL A 234 15.73 15.68 11.06
C VAL A 234 15.55 16.04 12.55
N THR A 235 14.37 15.75 13.08
CA THR A 235 14.11 15.68 14.52
C THR A 235 13.39 14.36 14.73
N HIS A 236 14.09 13.45 15.40
CA HIS A 236 13.85 12.01 15.38
C HIS A 236 12.59 11.53 16.12
N ASP A 237 11.66 12.40 16.56
CA ASP A 237 10.75 12.02 17.65
C ASP A 237 9.24 12.26 17.48
N THR A 238 8.73 12.66 16.32
CA THR A 238 7.27 12.78 16.14
C THR A 238 6.79 12.31 14.77
N CYS A 239 6.70 10.99 14.58
CA CYS A 239 5.76 10.43 13.60
C CYS A 239 4.41 10.23 14.30
N ALA A 240 3.43 11.06 13.95
CA ALA A 240 2.03 10.72 14.23
C ALA A 240 1.69 9.45 13.42
N PRO A 241 0.96 8.48 14.01
CA PRO A 241 0.58 7.28 13.28
C PRO A 241 -0.32 7.66 12.09
N PHE A 242 0.07 7.23 10.90
CA PHE A 242 -0.79 7.21 9.73
C PHE A 242 -2.02 6.36 10.08
N GLU A 243 -3.22 6.96 10.08
CA GLU A 243 -4.49 6.25 10.27
C GLU A 243 -5.14 5.95 8.90
N PRO A 244 -4.80 4.82 8.24
CA PRO A 244 -5.47 4.42 7.01
C PRO A 244 -6.98 4.17 7.21
N SER A 245 -7.43 4.01 8.46
CA SER A 245 -8.83 3.77 8.84
C SER A 245 -9.77 4.96 8.63
N ARG A 246 -9.29 6.20 8.46
CA ARG A 246 -10.19 7.35 8.19
C ARG A 246 -10.63 7.48 6.74
N LEU A 247 -10.04 6.72 5.82
CA LEU A 247 -10.43 6.70 4.40
C LEU A 247 -11.44 5.60 4.07
N PHE A 248 -11.73 4.70 5.02
CA PHE A 248 -12.66 3.59 4.85
C PHE A 248 -13.79 3.66 5.90
N SER A 249 -14.53 4.76 5.87
CA SER A 249 -15.88 4.87 6.48
C SER A 249 -16.85 5.45 5.45
#